data_AF-A0A0B2VJW3-F1
#
_entry.id   AF-A0A0B2VJW3-F1
#
_cell.length_a   1.000
_cell.length_b   1.000
_cell.length_c   1.000
_cell.angle_alpha   90.00
_cell.angle_beta   90.00
_cell.angle_gamma   90.00
#
_symmetry.space_group_name_H-M   'P 1'
#
loop_
_entity.id
_entity.type
_entity.pdbx_description
1 polymer ?
#
loop_
_entity_poly.entity_id
_entity_poly.type
_entity_poly.pdbx_seq_one_letter_code
_entity_poly.pdbx_strand_id
1 'polypeptide(L)'
;MGGVCVDTGEQLGGALTALVDTFVGVAGANFGSFLCFIPFGSCNLNNGMHCNSRFLADINSRTRYEGAYIFTIYSTNDDKVGFQACGKIASAINGQNKGIQKSGINHDQIMTATVATQFNLVTVHAE
;
A
#
# COMPACT_ATOMS: atom_id res chain seq x y z
N MET A 1 -6.56 -5.08 8.21
CA MET A 1 -7.39 -6.27 7.91
C MET A 1 -7.69 -7.00 9.20
N GLY A 2 -8.70 -6.53 9.94
CA GLY A 2 -8.86 -6.90 11.35
C GLY A 2 -7.80 -6.25 12.25
N GLY A 3 -7.75 -6.68 13.52
CA GLY A 3 -6.84 -6.16 14.54
C GLY A 3 -7.46 -5.08 15.42
N VAL A 4 -6.60 -4.25 16.01
CA VAL A 4 -7.02 -3.15 16.90
C VAL A 4 -7.07 -1.86 16.09
N CYS A 5 -8.18 -1.12 16.18
CA CYS A 5 -8.30 0.18 15.53
C CYS A 5 -7.27 1.16 16.10
N VAL A 6 -6.43 1.75 15.24
CA VAL A 6 -5.38 2.70 15.66
C VAL A 6 -5.95 3.99 16.27
N ASP A 7 -7.18 4.35 15.91
CA ASP A 7 -7.84 5.57 16.35
C ASP A 7 -8.55 5.39 17.70
N THR A 8 -9.33 4.32 17.84
CA THR A 8 -10.24 4.11 18.99
C THR A 8 -9.77 3.02 19.94
N GLY A 9 -8.88 2.12 19.50
CA GLY A 9 -8.48 0.93 20.26
C GLY A 9 -9.52 -0.20 20.23
N GLU A 10 -10.61 -0.06 19.46
CA GLU A 10 -11.63 -1.09 19.36
C GLU A 10 -11.13 -2.34 18.61
N GLN A 11 -11.74 -3.50 18.91
CA GLN A 11 -11.40 -4.76 18.24
C GLN A 11 -12.17 -4.89 16.94
N LEU A 12 -11.46 -4.82 15.81
CA LEU A 12 -12.01 -4.96 14.46
C LEU A 12 -12.13 -6.44 14.01
N GLY A 13 -11.97 -7.38 14.95
CA GLY A 13 -11.97 -8.82 14.71
C GLY A 13 -10.60 -9.38 14.33
N GLY A 14 -10.57 -10.69 14.04
CA GLY A 14 -9.36 -11.39 13.62
C GLY A 14 -8.86 -10.97 12.24
N ALA A 15 -7.63 -11.38 11.91
CA ALA A 15 -7.03 -11.04 10.61
C ALA A 15 -7.82 -11.65 9.44
N LEU A 16 -8.08 -10.86 8.40
CA LEU A 16 -8.75 -11.35 7.17
C LEU A 16 -7.80 -12.05 6.20
N THR A 17 -6.51 -12.16 6.53
CA THR A 17 -5.44 -12.68 5.67
C THR A 17 -5.78 -14.02 5.02
N ALA A 18 -6.39 -14.95 5.78
CA ALA A 18 -6.76 -16.27 5.29
C ALA A 18 -7.99 -16.28 4.36
N LEU A 19 -8.71 -15.16 4.27
CA LEU A 19 -9.93 -14.99 3.45
C LEU A 19 -9.65 -14.20 2.17
N VAL A 20 -8.51 -13.51 2.10
CA VAL A 20 -8.09 -12.74 0.92
C VAL A 20 -7.14 -13.60 0.10
N ASP A 21 -7.63 -14.08 -1.03
CA ASP A 21 -6.79 -14.79 -1.99
C ASP A 21 -5.72 -13.86 -2.58
N THR A 22 -6.14 -12.78 -3.26
CA THR A 22 -5.22 -11.84 -3.88
C THR A 22 -5.47 -10.40 -3.44
N PHE A 23 -4.41 -9.71 -3.02
CA PHE A 23 -4.36 -8.27 -2.79
C PHE A 23 -3.52 -7.59 -3.88
N VAL A 24 -4.09 -6.57 -4.52
CA VAL A 24 -3.38 -5.74 -5.50
C VAL A 24 -3.40 -4.28 -5.02
N GLY A 25 -2.24 -3.77 -4.59
CA GLY A 25 -2.05 -2.37 -4.26
C GLY A 25 -1.64 -1.58 -5.49
N VAL A 26 -2.40 -0.56 -5.88
CA VAL A 26 -2.07 0.33 -7.01
C VAL A 26 -1.80 1.72 -6.45
N ALA A 27 -0.57 2.22 -6.63
CA ALA A 27 -0.13 3.52 -6.12
C ALA A 27 -0.38 3.70 -4.60
N GLY A 28 -0.21 2.64 -3.81
CA GLY A 28 -0.44 2.67 -2.37
C GLY A 28 0.64 3.43 -1.60
N ALA A 29 0.29 4.09 -0.49
CA ALA A 29 1.23 4.81 0.40
C ALA A 29 1.72 3.93 1.57
N ASN A 30 2.12 2.68 1.28
CA ASN A 30 2.40 1.64 2.28
C ASN A 30 3.57 1.98 3.21
N PHE A 31 4.57 2.72 2.73
CA PHE A 31 5.65 3.30 3.55
C PHE A 31 5.55 4.83 3.66
N GLY A 32 4.38 5.38 3.34
CA GLY A 32 4.08 6.80 3.37
C GLY A 32 4.02 7.44 1.99
N SER A 33 3.88 8.77 1.97
CA SER A 33 3.91 9.59 0.76
C SER A 33 5.05 10.61 0.84
N PHE A 34 5.71 10.91 -0.29
CA PHE A 34 6.73 11.95 -0.36
C PHE A 34 6.19 13.36 -0.03
N LEU A 35 4.88 13.57 -0.16
CA LEU A 35 4.21 14.82 0.23
C LEU A 35 4.02 14.93 1.76
N CYS A 36 4.14 13.83 2.50
CA CYS A 36 3.89 13.78 3.94
C CYS A 36 5.15 13.96 4.79
N PHE A 37 5.86 15.07 4.58
CA PHE A 37 7.00 15.48 5.41
C PHE A 37 6.61 16.31 6.64
N ILE A 38 5.40 16.91 6.66
CA ILE A 38 4.83 17.61 7.82
C ILE A 38 3.64 16.80 8.36
N PRO A 39 3.58 16.53 9.68
CA PRO A 39 2.56 15.67 10.26
C PRO A 39 1.22 16.39 10.53
N PHE A 40 0.51 16.80 9.49
CA PHE A 40 -0.79 17.47 9.59
C PHE A 40 -1.81 16.89 8.60
N GLY A 41 -3.11 16.95 8.95
CA GLY A 41 -4.20 16.45 8.11
C GLY A 41 -4.05 14.97 7.77
N SER A 42 -4.05 14.64 6.47
CA SER A 42 -3.86 13.27 5.96
C SER A 42 -2.46 12.70 6.22
N CYS A 43 -1.51 13.53 6.66
CA CYS A 43 -0.16 13.13 7.04
C CYS A 43 0.03 13.01 8.57
N ASN A 44 -1.04 12.96 9.37
CA ASN A 44 -0.90 12.88 10.82
C ASN A 44 -0.16 11.59 11.31
N LEU A 45 0.39 11.63 12.52
CA LEU A 45 1.17 10.53 13.11
C LEU A 45 0.33 9.38 13.70
N ASN A 46 -1.01 9.47 13.69
CA ASN A 46 -1.84 8.36 14.16
C ASN A 46 -2.18 7.42 13.01
N ASN A 47 -2.98 7.89 12.05
CA ASN A 47 -3.50 7.10 10.92
C ASN A 47 -3.15 7.67 9.55
N GLY A 48 -2.29 8.68 9.50
CA GLY A 48 -1.91 9.35 8.26
C GLY A 48 -0.79 8.65 7.48
N MET A 49 -0.48 9.24 6.32
CA MET A 49 0.54 8.75 5.37
C MET A 49 1.96 9.26 5.66
N HIS A 50 2.19 9.84 6.84
CA HIS A 50 3.55 10.12 7.29
C HIS A 50 4.21 8.81 7.72
N CYS A 51 5.44 8.54 7.28
CA CYS A 51 6.06 7.21 7.44
C CYS A 51 6.29 6.77 8.90
N ASN A 52 6.27 7.71 9.84
CA ASN A 52 6.30 7.44 11.28
C ASN A 52 4.90 7.34 11.93
N SER A 53 3.82 7.23 11.14
CA SER A 53 2.48 7.11 11.71
C SER A 53 2.30 5.75 12.38
N ARG A 54 1.53 5.71 13.46
CA ARG A 54 1.23 4.47 14.20
C ARG A 54 0.56 3.43 13.31
N PHE A 55 -0.31 3.86 12.41
CA PHE A 55 -0.98 2.99 11.45
C PHE A 55 0.00 2.33 10.47
N LEU A 56 0.88 3.12 9.83
CA LEU A 56 1.87 2.55 8.92
C LEU A 56 2.86 1.65 9.66
N ALA A 57 3.23 1.99 10.90
CA ALA A 57 4.06 1.12 11.72
C ALA A 57 3.36 -0.21 12.05
N ASP A 58 2.06 -0.20 12.36
CA ASP A 58 1.28 -1.39 12.69
C ASP A 58 1.12 -2.31 11.47
N ILE A 59 0.64 -1.81 10.33
CA ILE A 59 0.40 -2.67 9.16
C ILE A 59 1.71 -3.27 8.62
N ASN A 60 2.83 -2.54 8.72
CA ASN A 60 4.14 -3.01 8.28
C ASN A 60 4.86 -3.88 9.32
N SER A 61 4.32 -4.05 10.53
CA SER A 61 4.89 -4.91 11.58
C SER A 61 4.72 -6.40 11.27
N ARG A 62 3.88 -6.73 10.28
CA ARG A 62 3.54 -8.11 9.89
C ARG A 62 3.88 -8.31 8.41
N THR A 63 4.40 -9.47 8.08
CA THR A 63 4.64 -9.88 6.69
C THR A 63 3.44 -10.63 6.14
N ARG A 64 3.11 -10.38 4.87
CA ARG A 64 1.98 -11.02 4.17
C ARG A 64 0.64 -10.88 4.88
N TYR A 65 0.40 -9.70 5.46
CA TYR A 65 -0.87 -9.45 6.16
C TYR A 65 -2.03 -9.40 5.16
N GLU A 66 -1.75 -8.98 3.93
CA GLU A 66 -2.68 -8.58 2.86
C GLU A 66 -3.46 -9.72 2.22
N GLY A 67 -2.88 -10.92 2.15
CA GLY A 67 -3.53 -12.07 1.54
C GLY A 67 -2.56 -13.16 1.11
N ALA A 68 -3.08 -14.17 0.43
CA ALA A 68 -2.30 -15.30 -0.07
C ALA A 68 -1.38 -14.93 -1.24
N TYR A 69 -1.77 -13.97 -2.07
CA TYR A 69 -0.97 -13.35 -3.13
C TYR A 69 -1.01 -11.83 -3.00
N ILE A 70 0.16 -11.18 -3.06
CA ILE A 70 0.30 -9.75 -2.80
C ILE A 70 1.10 -9.14 -3.93
N PHE A 71 0.47 -8.22 -4.65
CA PHE A 71 1.07 -7.52 -5.75
C PHE A 71 1.00 -6.01 -5.54
N THR A 72 2.02 -5.29 -6.00
CA THR A 72 2.00 -3.83 -6.00
C THR A 72 2.29 -3.32 -7.39
N ILE A 73 1.58 -2.27 -7.80
CA ILE A 73 1.80 -1.55 -9.05
C ILE A 73 2.09 -0.10 -8.69
N TYR A 74 3.21 0.44 -9.13
CA TYR A 74 3.63 1.79 -8.79
C TYR A 74 4.38 2.46 -9.94
N SER A 75 4.42 3.78 -9.93
CA SER A 75 5.13 4.56 -10.95
C SER A 75 6.30 5.33 -10.37
N THR A 76 7.39 5.43 -11.12
CA THR A 76 8.50 6.34 -10.81
C THR A 76 8.09 7.82 -10.91
N ASN A 77 6.97 8.11 -11.58
CA ASN A 77 6.44 9.45 -11.83
C ASN A 77 5.14 9.71 -11.07
N ASP A 78 4.84 8.93 -10.03
CA ASP A 78 3.70 9.18 -9.14
C ASP A 78 3.87 10.55 -8.44
N ASP A 79 2.94 11.45 -8.67
CA ASP A 79 2.95 12.85 -8.23
C ASP A 79 2.19 13.10 -6.92
N LYS A 80 1.63 12.05 -6.30
CA LYS A 80 0.87 12.14 -5.03
C LYS A 80 1.50 11.32 -3.91
N VAL A 81 1.77 10.05 -4.17
CA VAL A 81 2.43 9.13 -3.22
C VAL A 81 3.94 9.14 -3.43
N GLY A 82 4.40 9.31 -4.66
CA GLY A 82 5.81 9.31 -5.00
C GLY A 82 6.37 7.91 -5.22
N PHE A 83 7.49 7.82 -5.94
CA PHE A 83 8.22 6.56 -6.09
C PHE A 83 8.79 6.08 -4.75
N GLN A 84 9.34 7.01 -3.97
CA GLN A 84 9.97 6.74 -2.68
C GLN A 84 9.43 7.63 -1.57
N ALA A 85 9.28 7.05 -0.39
CA ALA A 85 9.01 7.74 0.86
C ALA A 85 9.90 7.14 1.95
N CYS A 86 10.57 7.98 2.73
CA CYS A 86 11.42 7.57 3.85
C CYS A 86 12.45 6.48 3.51
N GLY A 87 13.12 6.64 2.35
CA GLY A 87 14.17 5.72 1.88
C GLY A 87 13.66 4.37 1.35
N LYS A 88 12.35 4.19 1.20
CA LYS A 88 11.72 2.96 0.71
C LYS A 88 10.87 3.26 -0.51
N ILE A 89 10.63 2.25 -1.36
CA ILE A 89 9.58 2.34 -2.40
C ILE A 89 8.25 2.52 -1.67
N ALA A 90 7.58 3.65 -1.91
CA ALA A 90 6.42 4.07 -1.12
C ALA A 90 5.30 3.03 -1.16
N SER A 91 5.07 2.41 -2.32
CA SER A 91 4.01 1.41 -2.52
C SER A 91 4.40 -0.02 -2.23
N ALA A 92 5.66 -0.31 -1.89
CA ALA A 92 6.05 -1.69 -1.60
C ALA A 92 5.37 -2.22 -0.33
N ILE A 93 5.07 -3.52 -0.31
CA ILE A 93 4.59 -4.25 0.88
C ILE A 93 5.62 -5.32 1.23
N ASN A 94 5.93 -5.46 2.51
CA ASN A 94 6.90 -6.45 2.96
C ASN A 94 6.37 -7.89 2.74
N GLY A 95 7.15 -8.69 2.01
CA GLY A 95 6.75 -10.05 1.64
C GLY A 95 5.80 -10.13 0.44
N GLN A 96 5.64 -9.05 -0.35
CA GLN A 96 4.87 -9.10 -1.60
C GLN A 96 5.44 -10.13 -2.59
N ASN A 97 4.56 -10.75 -3.38
CA ASN A 97 4.94 -11.68 -4.44
C ASN A 97 5.67 -10.97 -5.59
N LYS A 98 5.17 -9.80 -6.02
CA LYS A 98 5.81 -9.00 -7.07
C LYS A 98 5.45 -7.52 -6.96
N GLY A 99 6.42 -6.66 -7.24
CA GLY A 99 6.22 -5.23 -7.46
C GLY A 99 6.41 -4.90 -8.94
N ILE A 100 5.42 -4.25 -9.54
CA ILE A 100 5.38 -3.87 -10.95
C ILE A 100 5.63 -2.36 -11.03
N GLN A 101 6.85 -2.01 -11.40
CA GLN A 101 7.23 -0.63 -11.64
C GLN A 101 6.80 -0.21 -13.06
N LYS A 102 6.15 0.95 -13.17
CA LYS A 102 5.96 1.69 -14.43
C LYS A 102 6.71 3.01 -14.36
N SER A 103 6.79 3.69 -15.50
CA SER A 103 7.44 5.00 -15.63
C SER A 103 6.68 5.85 -16.66
N GLY A 104 6.85 7.16 -16.58
CA GLY A 104 6.24 8.12 -17.53
C GLY A 104 4.75 8.35 -17.34
N ILE A 105 4.15 7.80 -16.27
CA ILE A 105 2.74 7.97 -15.94
C ILE A 105 2.55 8.42 -14.49
N ASN A 106 1.62 9.33 -14.26
CA ASN A 106 1.35 9.90 -12.93
C ASN A 106 0.44 9.00 -12.07
N HIS A 107 0.05 9.48 -10.88
CA HIS A 107 -0.76 8.71 -9.93
C HIS A 107 -2.12 8.28 -10.49
N ASP A 108 -2.81 9.15 -11.24
CA ASP A 108 -4.13 8.83 -11.79
C ASP A 108 -4.04 7.93 -13.02
N GLN A 109 -2.99 8.12 -13.81
CA GLN A 109 -2.71 7.30 -14.99
C GLN A 109 -2.32 5.87 -14.62
N ILE A 110 -1.54 5.63 -13.56
CA ILE A 110 -1.19 4.26 -13.17
C ILE A 110 -2.43 3.45 -12.77
N MET A 111 -3.42 4.07 -12.12
CA MET A 111 -4.68 3.43 -11.75
C MET A 111 -5.51 2.99 -12.97
N THR A 112 -5.55 3.82 -14.01
CA THR A 112 -6.40 3.60 -15.19
C THR A 112 -5.69 2.84 -16.31
N ALA A 113 -4.40 3.05 -16.51
CA ALA A 113 -3.62 2.42 -17.57
C ALA A 113 -3.23 0.97 -17.27
N THR A 114 -3.38 0.51 -16.02
CA THR A 114 -2.98 -0.85 -15.60
C THR A 114 -4.16 -1.77 -15.28
N VAL A 115 -5.39 -1.40 -15.64
CA VAL A 115 -6.60 -2.19 -15.34
C VAL A 115 -6.50 -3.63 -15.83
N ALA A 116 -5.95 -3.86 -17.03
CA ALA A 116 -5.73 -5.21 -17.55
C ALA A 116 -4.75 -6.01 -16.68
N THR A 117 -3.64 -5.38 -16.26
CA THR A 117 -2.68 -6.00 -15.32
C THR A 117 -3.33 -6.29 -13.97
N GLN A 118 -4.11 -5.35 -13.42
CA GLN A 118 -4.84 -5.56 -12.16
C GLN A 118 -5.77 -6.78 -12.25
N PHE A 119 -6.50 -6.92 -13.36
CA PHE A 119 -7.38 -8.05 -13.60
C PHE A 119 -6.62 -9.38 -13.70
N ASN A 120 -5.50 -9.43 -14.44
CA ASN A 120 -4.67 -10.64 -14.55
C ASN A 120 -4.12 -11.07 -13.18
N LEU A 121 -3.68 -10.12 -12.36
CA LEU A 121 -3.14 -10.43 -11.03
C LEU A 121 -4.21 -11.05 -10.12
N VAL A 122 -5.45 -10.54 -10.16
CA VAL A 122 -6.56 -11.06 -9.33
C VAL A 122 -7.07 -12.41 -9.84
N THR A 123 -7.06 -12.66 -11.15
CA THR A 123 -7.71 -13.86 -11.73
C THR A 123 -6.76 -15.03 -11.97
N VAL A 124 -5.49 -14.75 -12.32
CA VAL A 124 -4.49 -15.77 -12.67
C VAL A 124 -3.15 -15.58 -11.98
N HIS A 125 -3.03 -14.59 -11.08
CA HIS A 125 -1.83 -14.29 -10.28
C HIS A 125 -0.57 -14.01 -11.13
N ALA A 126 -0.76 -13.44 -12.32
CA ALA A 126 0.30 -13.13 -13.28
C ALA A 126 0.13 -11.73 -13.89
N GLU A 127 1.20 -11.17 -14.46
CA GLU A 127 1.20 -9.90 -15.21
C GLU A 127 0.85 -10.15 -16.69
#